data_AF-A0A2S9XDP2-F1
#
_entry.id   AF-A0A2S9XDP2-F1
#
_cell.length_a   1.000
_cell.length_b   1.000
_cell.length_c   1.000
_cell.angle_alpha   90.00
_cell.angle_beta   90.00
_cell.angle_gamma   90.00
#
_symmetry.space_group_name_H-M   'P 1'
#
loop_
_entity.id
_entity.type
_entity.pdbx_description
1 polymer ?
#
loop_
_entity_poly.entity_id
_entity_poly.type
_entity_poly.pdbx_seq_one_letter_code
_entity_poly.pdbx_strand_id
1 'polypeptide(L)'
;MALRDRSTRLTPLLLSLSLLAACGDDGPSTDGADETATSTDTETGDSGDGDGDPGDGDGDPGDGDGDGDGDGDGDGDGDGDGDGDGDGDGDGDGDPGDGDEGLACPIVNECIIGCGGNMACEDACLAEASPNALIESEALLACIADNNCNNQDCIENNCPGELYSCYTGTGTCSQLVACAEMCADDEVCQTDCYVEASGLAQQQVETLEQCSLDNNCEDDACVAELCNGPLQSCIGGMSDTLPCQLIAECLIECDGDPVCDATCVPATPESQAEADSLFACAQEQMCEDFACTQMACPAEWGACVSGDATCADIAACFEGCQGAGLCEYTCLTEGEFMGQALFGALNQCVVDNACEDQDCIDANCAMEAMACGL
;
A
#
# COMPACT_ATOMS: atom_id res chain seq x y z
N MET A 1 -8.40 -5.34 -57.80
CA MET A 1 -9.55 -6.03 -57.20
C MET A 1 -9.93 -5.20 -55.98
N ALA A 2 -10.69 -4.12 -56.09
CA ALA A 2 -12.16 -4.06 -56.16
C ALA A 2 -12.82 -4.86 -55.03
N LEU A 3 -13.28 -4.19 -53.96
CA LEU A 3 -14.70 -4.01 -53.63
C LEU A 3 -14.93 -3.22 -52.30
N ARG A 4 -15.40 -1.97 -52.45
CA ARG A 4 -16.50 -1.28 -51.71
C ARG A 4 -16.38 -1.15 -50.19
N ASP A 5 -16.12 0.03 -49.61
CA ASP A 5 -16.93 1.28 -49.58
C ASP A 5 -18.39 1.08 -49.13
N ARG A 6 -18.64 1.43 -47.85
CA ARG A 6 -19.96 1.79 -47.30
C ARG A 6 -19.80 2.80 -46.18
N SER A 7 -19.63 4.05 -46.60
CA SER A 7 -19.97 5.24 -45.83
C SER A 7 -21.47 5.22 -45.43
N THR A 8 -21.78 5.30 -44.13
CA THR A 8 -23.13 5.66 -43.67
C THR A 8 -23.11 6.46 -42.36
N ARG A 9 -23.00 7.78 -42.53
CA ARG A 9 -23.76 8.86 -41.86
C ARG A 9 -23.73 8.97 -40.33
N LEU A 10 -22.94 9.97 -39.88
CA LEU A 10 -23.22 10.81 -38.72
C LEU A 10 -24.67 11.29 -38.70
N THR A 11 -25.30 11.23 -37.53
CA THR A 11 -26.42 12.10 -37.14
C THR A 11 -26.13 12.65 -35.73
N PRO A 12 -26.07 13.98 -35.55
CA PRO A 12 -25.94 14.59 -34.24
C PRO A 12 -27.34 14.73 -33.63
N LEU A 13 -27.56 14.26 -32.40
CA LEU A 13 -28.79 14.50 -31.67
C LEU A 13 -28.49 15.23 -30.35
N LEU A 14 -28.48 16.56 -30.47
CA LEU A 14 -29.07 17.55 -29.57
C LEU A 14 -29.27 17.17 -28.09
N LEU A 15 -28.48 17.87 -27.26
CA LEU A 15 -28.83 18.46 -25.96
C LEU A 15 -30.34 18.59 -25.70
N SER A 16 -30.81 18.02 -24.59
CA SER A 16 -32.00 18.51 -23.89
C SER A 16 -31.86 18.34 -22.37
N LEU A 17 -31.39 19.41 -21.75
CA LEU A 17 -31.49 19.80 -20.35
C LEU A 17 -32.97 19.80 -19.90
N SER A 18 -33.30 19.15 -18.79
CA SER A 18 -34.55 19.39 -18.03
C SER A 18 -34.38 18.99 -16.56
N LEU A 19 -34.35 20.01 -15.70
CA LEU A 19 -34.37 19.94 -14.24
C LEU A 19 -35.76 19.61 -13.67
N LEU A 20 -35.73 19.06 -12.45
CA LEU A 20 -36.67 19.17 -11.31
C LEU A 20 -38.03 18.44 -11.37
N ALA A 21 -38.25 17.52 -10.42
CA ALA A 21 -39.24 17.69 -9.36
C ALA A 21 -39.19 16.55 -8.31
N ALA A 22 -39.15 16.96 -7.05
CA ALA A 22 -39.09 16.19 -5.82
C ALA A 22 -40.39 15.41 -5.50
N CYS A 23 -40.25 14.30 -4.78
CA CYS A 23 -41.33 13.59 -4.09
C CYS A 23 -40.78 12.79 -2.89
N GLY A 24 -41.49 12.85 -1.75
CA GLY A 24 -41.27 12.06 -0.53
C GLY A 24 -41.35 12.97 0.69
N ASP A 25 -42.51 13.52 1.07
CA ASP A 25 -43.69 12.92 1.75
C ASP A 25 -43.40 12.44 3.19
N ASP A 26 -43.37 13.41 4.11
CA ASP A 26 -43.43 13.21 5.56
C ASP A 26 -44.90 13.15 6.01
N GLY A 27 -45.32 11.97 6.46
CA GLY A 27 -46.59 11.74 7.16
C GLY A 27 -46.36 11.49 8.67
N PRO A 28 -47.11 12.15 9.57
CA PRO A 28 -46.84 12.10 11.01
C PRO A 28 -47.58 10.94 11.68
N SER A 29 -46.96 10.32 12.68
CA SER A 29 -47.71 9.56 13.69
C SER A 29 -47.20 9.88 15.09
N THR A 30 -48.19 10.16 15.92
CA THR A 30 -48.20 10.86 17.19
C THR A 30 -48.07 9.93 18.40
N ASP A 31 -47.57 10.53 19.48
CA ASP A 31 -47.88 10.31 20.90
C ASP A 31 -47.33 9.08 21.64
N GLY A 32 -46.59 9.37 22.72
CA GLY A 32 -46.53 8.46 23.87
C GLY A 32 -45.41 8.68 24.88
N ALA A 33 -45.44 9.81 25.59
CA ALA A 33 -44.97 10.08 26.97
C ALA A 33 -43.95 9.13 27.63
N ASP A 34 -42.87 9.68 28.22
CA ASP A 34 -42.85 9.96 29.67
C ASP A 34 -41.64 10.82 30.06
N GLU A 35 -41.87 11.64 31.07
CA GLU A 35 -41.04 12.65 31.70
C GLU A 35 -39.87 12.03 32.48
N THR A 36 -38.75 12.76 32.63
CA THR A 36 -38.31 13.29 33.94
C THR A 36 -37.09 14.18 33.75
N ALA A 37 -37.25 15.42 34.23
CA ALA A 37 -36.27 16.49 34.30
C ALA A 37 -35.02 16.18 35.14
N THR A 38 -33.88 16.81 34.81
CA THR A 38 -33.07 17.57 35.79
C THR A 38 -32.16 18.55 35.04
N SER A 39 -32.46 19.84 35.21
CA SER A 39 -31.58 20.97 34.88
C SER A 39 -30.51 21.11 35.96
N THR A 40 -29.26 21.36 35.58
CA THR A 40 -28.37 22.24 36.37
C THR A 40 -27.32 22.85 35.45
N ASP A 41 -27.60 24.06 34.98
CA ASP A 41 -26.58 25.01 34.52
C ASP A 41 -25.69 25.40 35.71
N THR A 42 -24.37 25.36 35.53
CA THR A 42 -23.43 26.05 36.42
C THR A 42 -22.37 26.72 35.58
N GLU A 43 -22.63 28.00 35.33
CA GLU A 43 -21.68 29.03 34.96
C GLU A 43 -20.69 29.25 36.11
N THR A 44 -19.40 29.03 35.86
CA THR A 44 -18.33 29.70 36.60
C THR A 44 -17.23 30.06 35.63
N GLY A 45 -17.15 31.35 35.29
CA GLY A 45 -15.96 31.93 34.69
C GLY A 45 -14.80 31.94 35.67
N ASP A 46 -13.59 31.79 35.14
CA ASP A 46 -12.40 32.33 35.77
C ASP A 46 -11.41 32.79 34.69
N SER A 47 -10.74 33.87 35.03
CA SER A 47 -9.97 34.75 34.15
C SER A 47 -8.49 34.40 34.23
N GLY A 48 -7.79 34.44 33.10
CA GLY A 48 -6.35 34.17 33.05
C GLY A 48 -5.70 34.71 31.80
N ASP A 49 -5.60 36.04 31.70
CA ASP A 49 -4.72 36.73 30.75
C ASP A 49 -3.27 36.47 31.14
N GLY A 50 -2.54 35.78 30.26
CA GLY A 50 -1.11 35.54 30.37
C GLY A 50 -0.38 36.09 29.14
N ASP A 51 -0.29 37.42 29.05
CA ASP A 51 0.58 38.12 28.11
C ASP A 51 2.06 37.79 28.41
N GLY A 52 2.70 37.06 27.49
CA GLY A 52 4.14 36.87 27.44
C GLY A 52 4.67 37.28 26.08
N ASP A 53 5.05 38.55 25.97
CA ASP A 53 5.73 39.15 24.80
C ASP A 53 7.04 38.40 24.48
N PRO A 54 7.48 38.43 23.20
CA PRO A 54 8.59 37.64 22.69
C PRO A 54 9.95 38.22 23.08
N GLY A 55 10.91 37.34 23.33
CA GLY A 55 12.31 37.72 23.57
C GLY A 55 13.00 38.06 22.26
N ASP A 56 13.34 39.33 22.08
CA ASP A 56 14.30 39.84 21.10
C ASP A 56 15.69 39.24 21.38
N GLY A 57 16.17 38.41 20.45
CA GLY A 57 17.51 37.85 20.42
C GLY A 57 18.28 38.30 19.19
N ASP A 58 18.65 39.58 19.16
CA ASP A 58 19.62 40.13 18.21
C ASP A 58 20.99 39.44 18.38
N GLY A 59 21.42 38.71 17.34
CA GLY A 59 22.74 38.13 17.18
C GLY A 59 23.24 38.32 15.75
N ASP A 60 23.94 39.42 15.52
CA ASP A 60 24.57 39.87 14.27
C ASP A 60 25.58 38.84 13.66
N PRO A 61 26.00 39.04 12.39
CA PRO A 61 26.43 38.01 11.45
C PRO A 61 27.90 37.61 11.57
N GLY A 62 28.18 36.34 11.23
CA GLY A 62 29.53 35.86 10.98
C GLY A 62 29.86 35.91 9.49
N ASP A 63 30.55 36.97 9.07
CA ASP A 63 31.26 37.04 7.80
C ASP A 63 32.33 35.95 7.74
N GLY A 64 32.33 35.18 6.65
CA GLY A 64 33.28 34.11 6.38
C GLY A 64 33.66 34.09 4.90
N ASP A 65 34.23 35.18 4.41
CA ASP A 65 34.93 35.23 3.12
C ASP A 65 36.12 34.26 3.14
N GLY A 66 36.05 33.23 2.29
CA GLY A 66 37.09 32.25 2.08
C GLY A 66 37.50 32.21 0.61
N ASP A 67 38.10 33.29 0.12
CA ASP A 67 38.80 33.32 -1.17
C ASP A 67 40.02 32.39 -1.11
N GLY A 68 39.95 31.28 -1.86
CA GLY A 68 41.03 30.32 -2.04
C GLY A 68 41.52 30.33 -3.48
N ASP A 69 42.33 31.33 -3.83
CA ASP A 69 43.11 31.36 -5.07
C ASP A 69 44.14 30.22 -5.07
N GLY A 70 43.92 29.24 -5.94
CA GLY A 70 44.84 28.13 -6.19
C GLY A 70 45.39 28.19 -7.61
N ASP A 71 46.41 29.03 -7.82
CA ASP A 71 47.23 29.05 -9.04
C ASP A 71 47.97 27.71 -9.19
N GLY A 72 47.57 26.93 -10.20
CA GLY A 72 48.21 25.68 -10.60
C GLY A 72 48.67 25.75 -12.05
N ASP A 73 49.82 26.38 -12.29
CA ASP A 73 50.53 26.34 -13.57
C ASP A 73 50.95 24.91 -13.91
N GLY A 74 50.36 24.35 -14.96
CA GLY A 74 50.70 23.04 -15.52
C GLY A 74 50.92 23.14 -17.02
N ASP A 75 52.12 23.53 -17.43
CA ASP A 75 52.61 23.48 -18.81
C ASP A 75 52.61 22.02 -19.32
N GLY A 76 51.80 21.74 -20.34
CA GLY A 76 51.71 20.44 -21.00
C GLY A 76 51.54 20.60 -22.51
N ASP A 77 52.65 20.82 -23.22
CA ASP A 77 52.72 20.79 -24.68
C ASP A 77 52.32 19.39 -25.20
N GLY A 78 51.24 19.32 -25.98
CA GLY A 78 50.76 18.10 -26.61
C GLY A 78 50.10 18.40 -27.96
N ASP A 79 50.93 18.54 -29.00
CA ASP A 79 50.52 18.62 -30.39
C ASP A 79 49.76 17.35 -30.82
N GLY A 80 48.48 17.51 -31.15
CA GLY A 80 47.61 16.44 -31.65
C GLY A 80 46.57 16.99 -32.62
N ASP A 81 46.99 17.18 -33.88
CA ASP A 81 46.12 17.51 -35.01
C ASP A 81 45.08 16.38 -35.22
N GLY A 82 43.80 16.71 -35.05
CA GLY A 82 42.68 15.80 -35.26
C GLY A 82 41.39 16.56 -35.52
N ASP A 83 41.25 17.08 -36.74
CA ASP A 83 40.02 17.69 -37.26
C ASP A 83 38.85 16.69 -37.20
N GLY A 84 37.88 16.99 -36.34
CA GLY A 84 36.64 16.25 -36.17
C GLY A 84 35.55 17.15 -35.63
N ASP A 85 35.11 18.10 -36.47
CA ASP A 85 33.94 18.95 -36.22
C ASP A 85 32.69 18.07 -36.02
N GLY A 86 32.20 18.05 -34.78
CA GLY A 86 31.04 17.27 -34.37
C GLY A 86 30.53 17.70 -32.99
N ASP A 87 30.43 19.01 -32.76
CA ASP A 87 29.78 19.60 -31.59
C ASP A 87 28.28 19.30 -31.65
N GLY A 88 27.91 18.19 -31.03
CA GLY A 88 26.54 17.83 -30.66
C GLY A 88 26.47 17.72 -29.14
N ASP A 89 26.86 18.79 -28.44
CA ASP A 89 26.61 18.97 -27.01
C ASP A 89 25.11 19.22 -26.83
N GLY A 90 24.35 18.13 -26.80
CA GLY A 90 23.09 18.09 -26.10
C GLY A 90 23.41 17.92 -24.62
N ASP A 91 23.48 19.04 -23.90
CA ASP A 91 23.39 19.09 -22.45
C ASP A 91 21.99 18.58 -22.06
N GLY A 92 21.86 17.26 -21.98
CA GLY A 92 20.81 16.61 -21.21
C GLY A 92 21.37 16.45 -19.80
N ASP A 93 20.85 17.27 -18.89
CA ASP A 93 21.10 17.18 -17.47
C ASP A 93 20.80 15.74 -17.00
N GLY A 94 21.85 14.93 -16.88
CA GLY A 94 21.78 13.59 -16.33
C GLY A 94 21.50 13.69 -14.84
N ASP A 95 20.21 13.63 -14.52
CA ASP A 95 19.70 13.40 -13.18
C ASP A 95 20.24 12.04 -12.68
N PRO A 96 20.85 11.94 -11.50
CA PRO A 96 21.25 10.65 -10.95
C PRO A 96 20.01 9.93 -10.37
N GLY A 97 19.14 9.47 -11.28
CA GLY A 97 17.91 8.73 -10.99
C GLY A 97 17.38 7.88 -12.15
N ASP A 98 17.92 8.01 -13.37
CA ASP A 98 17.49 7.27 -14.58
C ASP A 98 17.67 5.74 -14.46
N GLY A 99 16.66 5.08 -13.89
CA GLY A 99 16.14 3.82 -14.38
C GLY A 99 14.79 4.12 -15.04
N ASP A 100 14.71 3.97 -16.37
CA ASP A 100 13.49 4.11 -17.18
C ASP A 100 12.35 3.19 -16.69
N GLU A 101 11.64 3.58 -15.65
CA GLU A 101 10.33 3.02 -15.28
C GLU A 101 9.32 4.02 -15.84
N GLY A 102 8.82 3.80 -17.06
CA GLY A 102 7.81 4.69 -17.64
C GLY A 102 6.53 4.81 -16.78
N LEU A 103 5.59 5.66 -17.18
CA LEU A 103 4.34 5.90 -16.45
C LEU A 103 3.63 4.59 -16.05
N ALA A 104 3.18 4.51 -14.79
CA ALA A 104 2.37 3.41 -14.30
C ALA A 104 0.97 3.38 -14.92
N CYS A 105 0.31 2.22 -14.88
CA CYS A 105 -0.96 1.98 -15.58
C CYS A 105 -2.09 3.00 -15.27
N PRO A 106 -2.30 3.51 -14.03
CA PRO A 106 -3.38 4.46 -13.75
C PRO A 106 -3.15 5.79 -14.47
N ILE A 107 -1.90 6.25 -14.47
CA ILE A 107 -1.48 7.52 -15.07
C ILE A 107 -1.56 7.43 -16.60
N VAL A 108 -1.15 6.29 -17.17
CA VAL A 108 -1.31 6.00 -18.60
C VAL A 108 -2.79 6.06 -19.00
N ASN A 109 -3.67 5.43 -18.20
CA ASN A 109 -5.11 5.43 -18.48
C ASN A 109 -5.74 6.81 -18.29
N GLU A 110 -5.34 7.58 -17.28
CA GLU A 110 -5.79 8.96 -17.10
C GLU A 110 -5.36 9.84 -18.28
N CYS A 111 -4.10 9.70 -18.73
CA CYS A 111 -3.58 10.39 -19.90
C CYS A 111 -4.41 10.06 -21.16
N ILE A 112 -4.69 8.79 -21.41
CA ILE A 112 -5.53 8.33 -22.54
C ILE A 112 -6.95 8.91 -22.45
N ILE A 113 -7.57 8.92 -21.27
CA ILE A 113 -8.90 9.52 -21.06
C ILE A 113 -8.86 11.03 -21.36
N GLY A 114 -7.81 11.72 -20.90
CA GLY A 114 -7.57 13.14 -21.16
C GLY A 114 -7.41 13.48 -22.65
N CYS A 115 -6.92 12.52 -23.46
CA CYS A 115 -6.76 12.69 -24.91
C CYS A 115 -8.09 12.73 -25.68
N GLY A 116 -9.19 12.20 -25.13
CA GLY A 116 -10.53 12.31 -25.70
C GLY A 116 -10.67 11.73 -27.12
N GLY A 117 -9.96 10.64 -27.45
CA GLY A 117 -10.00 10.00 -28.77
C GLY A 117 -8.95 10.51 -29.77
N ASN A 118 -8.01 11.36 -29.32
CA ASN A 118 -6.91 11.83 -30.17
C ASN A 118 -5.79 10.80 -30.22
N MET A 119 -5.76 10.00 -31.29
CA MET A 119 -4.78 8.95 -31.52
C MET A 119 -3.31 9.39 -31.35
N ALA A 120 -2.95 10.62 -31.73
CA ALA A 120 -1.56 11.08 -31.59
C ALA A 120 -1.19 11.43 -30.14
N CYS A 121 -2.18 11.77 -29.32
CA CYS A 121 -2.02 12.00 -27.87
C CYS A 121 -1.99 10.65 -27.14
N GLU A 122 -2.88 9.73 -27.51
CA GLU A 122 -2.90 8.37 -26.95
C GLU A 122 -1.59 7.62 -27.24
N ASP A 123 -1.08 7.70 -28.47
CA ASP A 123 0.22 7.14 -28.84
C ASP A 123 1.38 7.76 -28.03
N ALA A 124 1.24 9.01 -27.59
CA ALA A 124 2.25 9.68 -26.74
C ALA A 124 2.18 9.16 -25.30
N CYS A 125 0.98 9.05 -24.72
CA CYS A 125 0.79 8.46 -23.38
C CYS A 125 1.36 7.04 -23.31
N LEU A 126 1.09 6.21 -24.32
CA LEU A 126 1.61 4.83 -24.39
C LEU A 126 3.12 4.77 -24.65
N ALA A 127 3.72 5.80 -25.25
CA ALA A 127 5.16 5.85 -25.46
C ALA A 127 5.94 6.17 -24.18
N GLU A 128 5.29 6.83 -23.22
CA GLU A 128 5.85 7.16 -21.90
C GLU A 128 5.57 6.06 -20.86
N ALA A 129 4.69 5.09 -21.16
CA ALA A 129 4.33 4.01 -20.26
C ALA A 129 5.47 3.03 -19.96
N SER A 130 5.52 2.49 -18.74
CA SER A 130 6.43 1.36 -18.44
C SER A 130 6.00 0.10 -19.19
N PRO A 131 6.91 -0.86 -19.43
CA PRO A 131 6.55 -2.14 -20.02
C PRO A 131 5.47 -2.89 -19.23
N ASN A 132 5.45 -2.78 -17.90
CA ASN A 132 4.42 -3.40 -17.05
C ASN A 132 3.08 -2.66 -17.20
N ALA A 133 3.10 -1.32 -17.18
CA ALA A 133 1.89 -0.52 -17.36
C ALA A 133 1.19 -0.79 -18.69
N LEU A 134 1.95 -1.06 -19.77
CA LEU A 134 1.38 -1.46 -21.05
C LEU A 134 0.66 -2.82 -20.96
N ILE A 135 1.24 -3.80 -20.27
CA ILE A 135 0.63 -5.13 -20.09
C ILE A 135 -0.64 -5.02 -19.25
N GLU A 136 -0.59 -4.28 -18.16
CA GLU A 136 -1.73 -4.06 -17.24
C GLU A 136 -2.85 -3.27 -17.91
N SER A 137 -2.51 -2.19 -18.64
CA SER A 137 -3.48 -1.40 -19.40
C SER A 137 -4.12 -2.23 -20.51
N GLU A 138 -3.36 -3.04 -21.25
CA GLU A 138 -3.91 -3.96 -22.24
C GLU A 138 -4.85 -5.00 -21.61
N ALA A 139 -4.50 -5.57 -20.46
CA ALA A 139 -5.33 -6.54 -19.74
C ALA A 139 -6.64 -5.90 -19.27
N LEU A 140 -6.57 -4.72 -18.65
CA LEU A 140 -7.74 -3.97 -18.18
C LEU A 140 -8.65 -3.57 -19.34
N LEU A 141 -8.11 -3.02 -20.42
CA LEU A 141 -8.89 -2.65 -21.61
C LEU A 141 -9.53 -3.88 -22.28
N ALA A 142 -8.84 -5.02 -22.31
CA ALA A 142 -9.41 -6.27 -22.81
C ALA A 142 -10.61 -6.72 -21.96
N CYS A 143 -10.49 -6.70 -20.63
CA CYS A 143 -11.59 -7.04 -19.74
C CYS A 143 -12.79 -6.09 -19.90
N ILE A 144 -12.52 -4.78 -19.99
CA ILE A 144 -13.55 -3.75 -20.21
C ILE A 144 -14.30 -4.03 -21.52
N ALA A 145 -13.58 -4.38 -22.59
CA ALA A 145 -14.16 -4.70 -23.89
C ALA A 145 -14.99 -5.98 -23.86
N ASP A 146 -14.51 -7.03 -23.20
CA ASP A 146 -15.20 -8.33 -23.11
C ASP A 146 -16.50 -8.23 -22.30
N ASN A 147 -16.51 -7.40 -21.24
CA ASN A 147 -17.69 -7.16 -20.40
C ASN A 147 -18.57 -5.99 -20.88
N ASN A 148 -18.18 -5.27 -21.95
CA ASN A 148 -18.84 -4.06 -22.44
C ASN A 148 -19.05 -2.99 -21.36
N CYS A 149 -18.04 -2.80 -20.50
CA CYS A 149 -18.11 -1.80 -19.45
C CYS A 149 -18.04 -0.37 -20.00
N ASN A 150 -18.90 0.50 -19.47
CA ASN A 150 -19.06 1.88 -19.93
C ASN A 150 -19.07 2.91 -18.80
N ASN A 151 -18.88 2.47 -17.55
CA ASN A 151 -18.77 3.29 -16.36
C ASN A 151 -17.87 2.58 -15.35
N GLN A 152 -17.39 3.35 -14.37
CA GLN A 152 -16.50 2.85 -13.31
C GLN A 152 -17.11 1.68 -12.55
N ASP A 153 -18.38 1.78 -12.14
CA ASP A 153 -19.07 0.70 -11.42
C ASP A 153 -19.02 -0.64 -12.18
N CYS A 154 -19.13 -0.64 -13.51
CA CYS A 154 -19.02 -1.88 -14.28
C CYS A 154 -17.61 -2.45 -14.24
N ILE A 155 -16.60 -1.59 -14.34
CA ILE A 155 -15.18 -2.00 -14.34
C ILE A 155 -14.84 -2.62 -13.00
N GLU A 156 -15.21 -1.96 -11.89
CA GLU A 156 -14.99 -2.47 -10.54
C GLU A 156 -15.68 -3.82 -10.30
N ASN A 157 -16.91 -4.00 -10.80
CA ASN A 157 -17.66 -5.23 -10.59
C ASN A 157 -17.27 -6.39 -11.53
N ASN A 158 -16.71 -6.12 -12.70
CA ASN A 158 -16.49 -7.16 -13.75
C ASN A 158 -15.02 -7.33 -14.14
N CYS A 159 -14.16 -6.37 -13.80
CA CYS A 159 -12.71 -6.39 -14.05
C CYS A 159 -11.88 -6.06 -12.79
N PRO A 160 -12.25 -6.55 -11.58
CA PRO A 160 -11.56 -6.16 -10.35
C PRO A 160 -10.08 -6.54 -10.35
N GLY A 161 -9.74 -7.71 -10.91
CA GLY A 161 -8.36 -8.19 -10.95
C GLY A 161 -7.47 -7.33 -11.84
N GLU A 162 -7.91 -7.06 -13.08
CA GLU A 162 -7.16 -6.21 -14.01
C GLU A 162 -7.16 -4.75 -13.57
N LEU A 163 -8.22 -4.28 -12.91
CA LEU A 163 -8.27 -2.95 -12.32
C LEU A 163 -7.25 -2.86 -11.18
N TYR A 164 -7.25 -3.82 -10.27
CA TYR A 164 -6.30 -3.85 -9.16
C TYR A 164 -4.85 -3.93 -9.65
N SER A 165 -4.52 -4.84 -10.57
CA SER A 165 -3.19 -4.92 -11.16
C SER A 165 -2.77 -3.65 -11.88
N CYS A 166 -3.72 -2.87 -12.40
CA CYS A 166 -3.42 -1.56 -12.97
C CYS A 166 -3.15 -0.50 -11.90
N TYR A 167 -3.73 -0.59 -10.70
CA TYR A 167 -3.62 0.43 -9.64
C TYR A 167 -2.61 0.11 -8.54
N THR A 168 -1.93 -1.03 -8.63
CA THR A 168 -0.90 -1.45 -7.67
C THR A 168 0.27 -2.09 -8.39
N GLY A 169 1.49 -1.77 -7.98
CA GLY A 169 2.70 -2.38 -8.50
C GLY A 169 3.29 -3.41 -7.53
N THR A 170 4.59 -3.61 -7.58
CA THR A 170 5.31 -4.61 -6.77
C THR A 170 6.15 -3.99 -5.65
N GLY A 171 6.14 -2.67 -5.51
CA GLY A 171 6.95 -1.97 -4.51
C GLY A 171 6.57 -2.37 -3.09
N THR A 172 7.58 -2.59 -2.25
CA THR A 172 7.42 -2.81 -0.81
C THR A 172 7.08 -1.50 -0.10
N CYS A 173 6.62 -1.54 1.15
CA CYS A 173 6.37 -0.32 1.91
C CYS A 173 7.66 0.49 2.14
N SER A 174 8.79 -0.18 2.38
CA SER A 174 10.08 0.49 2.47
C SER A 174 10.52 1.14 1.15
N GLN A 175 10.21 0.53 0.01
CA GLN A 175 10.44 1.13 -1.31
C GLN A 175 9.51 2.31 -1.57
N LEU A 176 8.23 2.21 -1.17
CA LEU A 176 7.26 3.28 -1.27
C LEU A 176 7.70 4.50 -0.46
N VAL A 177 8.05 4.32 0.82
CA VAL A 177 8.53 5.41 1.67
C VAL A 177 9.81 6.04 1.10
N ALA A 178 10.78 5.22 0.68
CA ALA A 178 12.01 5.73 0.07
C ALA A 178 11.73 6.50 -1.24
N CYS A 179 10.78 6.04 -2.05
CA CYS A 179 10.37 6.70 -3.27
C CYS A 179 9.70 8.06 -2.96
N ALA A 180 8.75 8.09 -2.03
CA ALA A 180 8.05 9.30 -1.62
C ALA A 180 9.01 10.37 -1.03
N GLU A 181 10.04 9.96 -0.28
CA GLU A 181 11.09 10.85 0.23
C GLU A 181 11.90 11.51 -0.90
N MET A 182 12.15 10.79 -2.00
CA MET A 182 12.86 11.34 -3.16
C MET A 182 12.02 12.35 -3.95
N CYS A 183 10.69 12.30 -3.84
CA CYS A 183 9.78 13.18 -4.57
C CYS A 183 9.68 14.61 -4.03
N ALA A 184 10.18 14.91 -2.83
CA ALA A 184 10.22 16.26 -2.26
C ALA A 184 8.90 17.06 -2.40
N ASP A 185 7.77 16.41 -2.07
CA ASP A 185 6.38 16.93 -2.16
C ASP A 185 5.81 17.13 -3.59
N ASP A 186 6.43 16.56 -4.62
CA ASP A 186 5.82 16.50 -5.96
C ASP A 186 4.65 15.48 -5.96
N GLU A 187 3.43 16.00 -6.08
CA GLU A 187 2.18 15.21 -6.01
C GLU A 187 2.10 14.14 -7.10
N VAL A 188 2.65 14.39 -8.28
CA VAL A 188 2.66 13.43 -9.39
C VAL A 188 3.64 12.30 -9.05
N CYS A 189 4.87 12.64 -8.71
CA CYS A 189 5.89 11.67 -8.29
C CYS A 189 5.44 10.82 -7.10
N GLN A 190 4.82 11.41 -6.08
CA GLN A 190 4.31 10.66 -4.92
C GLN A 190 3.16 9.72 -5.31
N THR A 191 2.30 10.15 -6.22
CA THR A 191 1.24 9.30 -6.77
C THR A 191 1.85 8.13 -7.54
N ASP A 192 2.87 8.39 -8.35
CA ASP A 192 3.60 7.38 -9.12
C ASP A 192 4.22 6.32 -8.19
N CYS A 193 4.96 6.76 -7.16
CA CYS A 193 5.49 5.88 -6.12
C CYS A 193 4.39 5.03 -5.46
N TYR A 194 3.25 5.65 -5.12
CA TYR A 194 2.13 4.98 -4.48
C TYR A 194 1.54 3.87 -5.35
N VAL A 195 1.30 4.14 -6.64
CA VAL A 195 0.73 3.14 -7.55
C VAL A 195 1.75 2.09 -7.99
N GLU A 196 3.05 2.37 -7.92
CA GLU A 196 4.11 1.37 -8.10
C GLU A 196 4.27 0.44 -6.90
N ALA A 197 3.76 0.83 -5.73
CA ALA A 197 3.73 -0.01 -4.56
C ALA A 197 2.62 -1.07 -4.63
N SER A 198 2.86 -2.20 -3.98
CA SER A 198 1.84 -3.22 -3.78
C SER A 198 0.69 -2.69 -2.91
N GLY A 199 -0.53 -3.24 -3.05
CA GLY A 199 -1.64 -2.78 -2.22
C GLY A 199 -1.40 -2.98 -0.70
N LEU A 200 -0.54 -3.92 -0.32
CA LEU A 200 -0.13 -4.12 1.07
C LEU A 200 0.80 -3.00 1.51
N ALA A 201 1.76 -2.62 0.65
CA ALA A 201 2.64 -1.50 0.89
C ALA A 201 1.85 -0.19 1.03
N GLN A 202 0.86 0.03 0.16
CA GLN A 202 -0.08 1.14 0.25
C GLN A 202 -0.80 1.13 1.62
N GLN A 203 -1.41 0.01 2.01
CA GLN A 203 -2.09 -0.12 3.32
C GLN A 203 -1.15 0.08 4.52
N GLN A 204 0.09 -0.42 4.44
CA GLN A 204 1.09 -0.25 5.50
C GLN A 204 1.50 1.22 5.64
N VAL A 205 1.66 1.94 4.53
CA VAL A 205 1.90 3.39 4.53
C VAL A 205 0.70 4.13 5.10
N GLU A 206 -0.53 3.83 4.66
CA GLU A 206 -1.74 4.46 5.22
C GLU A 206 -1.84 4.26 6.74
N THR A 207 -1.50 3.06 7.23
CA THR A 207 -1.50 2.75 8.67
C THR A 207 -0.42 3.53 9.42
N LEU A 208 0.77 3.66 8.82
CA LEU A 208 1.88 4.43 9.37
C LEU A 208 1.56 5.93 9.40
N GLU A 209 1.00 6.47 8.32
CA GLU A 209 0.54 7.85 8.21
C GLU A 209 -0.57 8.16 9.20
N GLN A 210 -1.57 7.29 9.32
CA GLN A 210 -2.64 7.46 10.31
C GLN A 210 -2.09 7.48 11.74
N CYS A 211 -1.12 6.62 12.05
CA CYS A 211 -0.45 6.66 13.35
C CYS A 211 0.31 7.98 13.57
N SER A 212 1.02 8.46 12.55
CA SER A 212 1.73 9.74 12.57
C SER A 212 0.77 10.91 12.84
N LEU A 213 -0.37 10.93 12.15
CA LEU A 213 -1.44 11.93 12.35
C LEU A 213 -2.05 11.86 13.75
N ASP A 214 -2.36 10.66 14.24
CA ASP A 214 -2.97 10.46 15.56
C ASP A 214 -2.04 10.91 16.69
N ASN A 215 -0.72 10.80 16.50
CA ASN A 215 0.29 11.21 17.47
C ASN A 215 0.86 12.62 17.21
N ASN A 216 0.44 13.30 16.14
CA ASN A 216 1.02 14.57 15.66
C ASN A 216 2.55 14.51 15.52
N CYS A 217 3.06 13.48 14.85
CA CYS A 217 4.49 13.38 14.61
C CYS A 217 4.95 14.36 13.53
N GLU A 218 5.94 15.20 13.88
CA GLU A 218 6.56 16.18 12.98
C GLU A 218 7.92 15.71 12.43
N ASP A 219 8.47 14.63 12.98
CA ASP A 219 9.77 14.08 12.61
C ASP A 219 9.83 12.55 12.75
N ASP A 220 10.84 11.95 12.12
CA ASP A 220 11.07 10.50 12.13
C ASP A 220 11.34 9.96 13.53
N ALA A 221 11.86 10.79 14.44
CA ALA A 221 12.12 10.37 15.82
C ALA A 221 10.81 10.10 16.56
N CYS A 222 9.80 10.95 16.36
CA CYS A 222 8.45 10.74 16.87
C CYS A 222 7.83 9.48 16.25
N VAL A 223 7.94 9.30 14.94
CA VAL A 223 7.40 8.12 14.25
C VAL A 223 8.06 6.85 14.78
N ALA A 224 9.37 6.84 14.96
CA ALA A 224 10.10 5.70 15.51
C ALA A 224 9.75 5.39 16.97
N GLU A 225 9.41 6.40 17.78
CA GLU A 225 9.08 6.21 19.20
C GLU A 225 7.60 5.83 19.42
N LEU A 226 6.67 6.51 18.74
CA LEU A 226 5.23 6.39 18.98
C LEU A 226 4.52 5.48 17.96
N CYS A 227 5.11 5.31 16.77
CA CYS A 227 4.56 4.51 15.68
C CYS A 227 5.47 3.34 15.31
N ASN A 228 6.28 2.84 16.25
CA ASN A 228 7.21 1.73 16.01
C ASN A 228 6.53 0.49 15.41
N GLY A 229 5.31 0.14 15.85
CA GLY A 229 4.56 -1.00 15.31
C GLY A 229 4.27 -0.86 13.80
N PRO A 230 3.52 0.18 13.36
CA PRO A 230 3.31 0.46 11.94
C PRO A 230 4.61 0.70 11.16
N LEU A 231 5.59 1.37 11.77
CA LEU A 231 6.88 1.64 11.13
C LEU A 231 7.61 0.33 10.82
N GLN A 232 7.76 -0.56 11.80
CA GLN A 232 8.37 -1.88 11.62
C GLN A 232 7.52 -2.80 10.74
N SER A 233 6.19 -2.62 10.70
CA SER A 233 5.37 -3.29 9.71
C SER A 233 5.73 -2.85 8.28
N CYS A 234 6.03 -1.56 8.09
CA CYS A 234 6.43 -1.00 6.81
C CYS A 234 7.89 -1.33 6.41
N ILE A 235 8.84 -1.20 7.34
CA ILE A 235 10.27 -1.39 7.06
C ILE A 235 10.76 -2.83 7.27
N GLY A 236 10.08 -3.59 8.13
CA GLY A 236 10.41 -4.97 8.50
C GLY A 236 9.53 -6.03 7.81
N GLY A 237 8.51 -5.61 7.06
CA GLY A 237 7.60 -6.49 6.33
C GLY A 237 8.28 -7.20 5.17
N MET A 238 8.85 -8.38 5.43
CA MET A 238 9.46 -9.26 4.42
C MET A 238 8.46 -10.00 3.52
N SER A 239 7.17 -9.65 3.55
CA SER A 239 6.19 -10.24 2.64
C SER A 239 5.39 -9.14 1.97
N ASP A 240 5.63 -8.97 0.67
CA ASP A 240 4.87 -8.13 -0.26
C ASP A 240 3.45 -8.67 -0.52
N THR A 241 3.02 -9.63 0.30
CA THR A 241 1.84 -10.44 0.09
C THR A 241 1.20 -10.82 1.41
N LEU A 242 -0.12 -10.79 1.46
CA LEU A 242 -0.86 -11.34 2.57
C LEU A 242 -0.62 -12.86 2.62
N PRO A 243 -0.38 -13.43 3.81
CA PRO A 243 -0.41 -14.87 3.98
C PRO A 243 -1.81 -15.39 3.67
N CYS A 244 -1.90 -16.65 3.23
CA CYS A 244 -3.15 -17.25 2.82
C CYS A 244 -4.28 -17.07 3.85
N GLN A 245 -3.97 -17.09 5.15
CA GLN A 245 -4.97 -16.90 6.21
C GLN A 245 -5.69 -15.56 6.14
N LEU A 246 -4.97 -14.45 5.97
CA LEU A 246 -5.58 -13.12 5.91
C LEU A 246 -6.38 -12.95 4.61
N ILE A 247 -5.90 -13.53 3.51
CA ILE A 247 -6.62 -13.54 2.24
C ILE A 247 -7.92 -14.34 2.41
N ALA A 248 -7.84 -15.56 2.92
CA ALA A 248 -8.99 -16.43 3.09
C ALA A 248 -10.01 -15.87 4.09
N GLU A 249 -9.56 -15.25 5.19
CA GLU A 249 -10.44 -14.57 6.14
C GLU A 249 -11.17 -13.41 5.47
N CYS A 250 -10.45 -12.56 4.73
CA CYS A 250 -11.04 -11.48 3.94
C CYS A 250 -12.07 -11.99 2.91
N LEU A 251 -11.72 -13.01 2.12
CA LEU A 251 -12.63 -13.62 1.13
C LEU A 251 -13.89 -14.21 1.79
N ILE A 252 -13.74 -14.87 2.95
CA ILE A 252 -14.88 -15.40 3.71
C ILE A 252 -15.79 -14.27 4.20
N GLU A 253 -15.21 -13.18 4.71
CA GLU A 253 -15.98 -11.99 5.13
C GLU A 253 -16.70 -11.31 3.96
N CYS A 254 -16.09 -11.33 2.78
CA CYS A 254 -16.66 -10.77 1.55
C CYS A 254 -17.81 -11.60 0.96
N ASP A 255 -17.99 -12.87 1.35
CA ASP A 255 -19.08 -13.77 0.90
C ASP A 255 -19.23 -13.83 -0.64
N GLY A 256 -18.10 -13.71 -1.36
CA GLY A 256 -18.06 -13.72 -2.83
C GLY A 256 -18.56 -12.44 -3.50
N ASP A 257 -18.61 -11.32 -2.78
CA ASP A 257 -18.77 -10.00 -3.38
C ASP A 257 -17.49 -9.63 -4.15
N PRO A 258 -17.58 -9.45 -5.49
CA PRO A 258 -16.40 -9.29 -6.33
C PRO A 258 -15.64 -7.98 -6.09
N VAL A 259 -16.30 -6.95 -5.52
CA VAL A 259 -15.65 -5.67 -5.20
C VAL A 259 -14.90 -5.81 -3.87
N CYS A 260 -15.48 -6.50 -2.91
CA CYS A 260 -14.83 -6.80 -1.62
C CYS A 260 -13.68 -7.80 -1.80
N ASP A 261 -13.86 -8.87 -2.57
CA ASP A 261 -12.82 -9.87 -2.84
C ASP A 261 -11.58 -9.21 -3.49
N ALA A 262 -11.80 -8.18 -4.30
CA ALA A 262 -10.74 -7.39 -4.93
C ALA A 262 -9.88 -6.59 -3.95
N THR A 263 -10.32 -6.43 -2.69
CA THR A 263 -9.54 -5.78 -1.64
C THR A 263 -8.73 -6.77 -0.81
N CYS A 264 -8.87 -8.09 -1.05
CA CYS A 264 -8.18 -9.16 -0.32
C CYS A 264 -6.78 -9.47 -0.88
N VAL A 265 -6.05 -8.44 -1.33
CA VAL A 265 -4.78 -8.52 -2.09
C VAL A 265 -3.84 -7.41 -1.61
N PRO A 266 -2.51 -7.54 -1.79
CA PRO A 266 -1.75 -8.45 -2.65
C PRO A 266 -1.52 -9.84 -2.04
N ALA A 267 -1.34 -10.82 -2.92
CA ALA A 267 -1.07 -12.22 -2.58
C ALA A 267 0.01 -12.78 -3.52
N THR A 268 0.85 -13.72 -3.05
CA THR A 268 1.66 -14.49 -4.02
C THR A 268 0.71 -15.39 -4.82
N PRO A 269 1.07 -15.82 -6.04
CA PRO A 269 0.29 -16.83 -6.76
C PRO A 269 0.07 -18.12 -5.94
N GLU A 270 0.98 -18.43 -5.01
CA GLU A 270 0.89 -19.58 -4.11
C GLU A 270 -0.12 -19.32 -2.99
N SER A 271 0.04 -18.23 -2.25
CA SER A 271 -0.88 -17.79 -1.18
C SER A 271 -2.30 -17.58 -1.70
N GLN A 272 -2.46 -17.02 -2.91
CA GLN A 272 -3.76 -16.85 -3.56
C GLN A 272 -4.39 -18.20 -3.91
N ALA A 273 -3.62 -19.12 -4.50
CA ALA A 273 -4.15 -20.43 -4.87
C ALA A 273 -4.58 -21.25 -3.64
N GLU A 274 -3.83 -21.13 -2.54
CA GLU A 274 -4.19 -21.75 -1.25
C GLU A 274 -5.43 -21.09 -0.65
N ALA A 275 -5.53 -19.75 -0.70
CA ALA A 275 -6.67 -19.01 -0.18
C ALA A 275 -7.95 -19.29 -0.96
N ASP A 276 -7.88 -19.30 -2.29
CA ASP A 276 -8.96 -19.69 -3.18
C ASP A 276 -9.43 -21.12 -2.91
N SER A 277 -8.48 -22.03 -2.67
CA SER A 277 -8.81 -23.42 -2.33
C SER A 277 -9.54 -23.51 -0.99
N LEU A 278 -9.11 -22.75 0.03
CA LEU A 278 -9.77 -22.71 1.33
C LEU A 278 -11.14 -22.05 1.26
N PHE A 279 -11.25 -20.94 0.55
CA PHE A 279 -12.50 -20.20 0.33
C PHE A 279 -13.53 -21.04 -0.44
N ALA A 280 -13.10 -21.76 -1.48
CA ALA A 280 -13.97 -22.68 -2.21
C ALA A 280 -14.54 -23.77 -1.28
N CYS A 281 -13.71 -24.34 -0.41
CA CYS A 281 -14.19 -25.29 0.59
C CYS A 281 -15.11 -24.62 1.62
N ALA A 282 -14.80 -23.41 2.08
CA ALA A 282 -15.63 -22.64 3.01
C ALA A 282 -17.05 -22.44 2.45
N GLN A 283 -17.16 -22.08 1.17
CA GLN A 283 -18.46 -21.96 0.49
C GLN A 283 -19.20 -23.30 0.40
N GLU A 284 -18.52 -24.40 0.07
CA GLU A 284 -19.14 -25.73 0.01
C GLU A 284 -19.67 -26.21 1.37
N GLN A 285 -18.96 -25.85 2.45
CA GLN A 285 -19.30 -26.24 3.82
C GLN A 285 -20.20 -25.21 4.53
N MET A 286 -20.51 -24.09 3.89
CA MET A 286 -21.23 -22.94 4.46
C MET A 286 -20.55 -22.43 5.75
N CYS A 287 -19.23 -22.25 5.68
CA CYS A 287 -18.46 -21.64 6.75
C CYS A 287 -18.52 -20.11 6.65
N GLU A 288 -18.98 -19.47 7.73
CA GLU A 288 -19.07 -18.00 7.85
C GLU A 288 -17.84 -17.39 8.55
N ASP A 289 -16.92 -18.23 9.04
CA ASP A 289 -15.71 -17.79 9.74
C ASP A 289 -14.54 -18.75 9.50
N PHE A 290 -13.34 -18.26 9.80
CA PHE A 290 -12.09 -19.03 9.66
C PHE A 290 -12.00 -20.20 10.66
N ALA A 291 -12.72 -20.14 11.78
CA ALA A 291 -12.74 -21.23 12.76
C ALA A 291 -13.52 -22.46 12.24
N CYS A 292 -14.56 -22.23 11.46
CA CYS A 292 -15.33 -23.28 10.80
C CYS A 292 -14.47 -24.04 9.77
N THR A 293 -13.65 -23.32 8.99
CA THR A 293 -12.81 -23.93 7.95
C THR A 293 -11.76 -24.87 8.55
N GLN A 294 -11.26 -24.60 9.76
CA GLN A 294 -10.39 -25.52 10.48
C GLN A 294 -11.02 -26.91 10.69
N MET A 295 -12.33 -26.96 10.98
CA MET A 295 -13.04 -28.21 11.24
C MET A 295 -13.58 -28.86 9.96
N ALA A 296 -14.06 -28.05 9.02
CA ALA A 296 -14.77 -28.51 7.84
C ALA A 296 -13.86 -28.71 6.62
N CYS A 297 -12.73 -27.99 6.56
CA CYS A 297 -11.79 -27.93 5.45
C CYS A 297 -10.33 -28.19 5.90
N PRO A 298 -10.03 -29.28 6.62
CA PRO A 298 -8.73 -29.43 7.29
C PRO A 298 -7.53 -29.58 6.34
N ALA A 299 -7.75 -29.99 5.09
CA ALA A 299 -6.67 -30.13 4.12
C ALA A 299 -6.28 -28.78 3.51
N GLU A 300 -7.28 -28.03 3.08
CA GLU A 300 -7.15 -26.69 2.52
C GLU A 300 -6.71 -25.69 3.60
N TRP A 301 -7.26 -25.84 4.81
CA TRP A 301 -6.85 -25.06 5.98
C TRP A 301 -5.39 -25.35 6.30
N GLY A 302 -5.00 -26.63 6.35
CA GLY A 302 -3.62 -27.03 6.60
C GLY A 302 -2.64 -26.41 5.60
N ALA A 303 -2.95 -26.45 4.30
CA ALA A 303 -2.14 -25.80 3.27
C ALA A 303 -2.05 -24.28 3.49
N CYS A 304 -3.18 -23.65 3.79
CA CYS A 304 -3.27 -22.21 3.97
C CYS A 304 -2.57 -21.67 5.22
N VAL A 305 -2.49 -22.47 6.28
CA VAL A 305 -1.93 -22.02 7.56
C VAL A 305 -0.50 -22.48 7.78
N SER A 306 0.11 -23.28 6.90
CA SER A 306 1.44 -23.84 7.17
C SER A 306 2.42 -23.54 6.05
N GLY A 307 3.52 -22.87 6.39
CA GLY A 307 4.71 -22.84 5.56
C GLY A 307 5.73 -23.91 5.94
N ASP A 308 6.99 -23.66 5.63
CA ASP A 308 8.11 -24.60 5.84
C ASP A 308 9.03 -24.21 7.01
N ALA A 309 8.81 -23.06 7.66
CA ALA A 309 9.71 -22.52 8.68
C ALA A 309 9.61 -23.32 9.99
N THR A 310 10.75 -23.66 10.56
CA THR A 310 10.79 -24.37 11.86
C THR A 310 10.49 -23.40 13.00
N CYS A 311 10.22 -23.93 14.20
CA CYS A 311 10.00 -23.07 15.37
C CYS A 311 11.17 -22.09 15.63
N ALA A 312 12.42 -22.53 15.41
CA ALA A 312 13.59 -21.68 15.54
C ALA A 312 13.64 -20.57 14.49
N ASP A 313 13.20 -20.86 13.26
CA ASP A 313 13.09 -19.86 12.19
C ASP A 313 12.00 -18.83 12.55
N ILE A 314 10.84 -19.28 13.04
CA ILE A 314 9.76 -18.40 13.53
C ILE A 314 10.29 -17.50 14.66
N ALA A 315 10.99 -18.05 15.65
CA ALA A 315 11.52 -17.28 16.77
C ALA A 315 12.56 -16.24 16.34
N ALA A 316 13.46 -16.60 15.42
CA ALA A 316 14.44 -15.67 14.85
C ALA A 316 13.74 -14.55 14.04
N CYS A 317 12.68 -14.90 13.30
CA CYS A 317 11.87 -13.96 12.55
C CYS A 317 11.13 -12.98 13.49
N PHE A 318 10.51 -13.48 14.56
CA PHE A 318 9.87 -12.66 15.60
C PHE A 318 10.85 -11.70 16.30
N GLU A 319 12.06 -12.16 16.63
CA GLU A 319 13.10 -11.30 17.19
C GLU A 319 13.45 -10.15 16.22
N GLY A 320 13.47 -10.46 14.91
CA GLY A 320 13.64 -9.47 13.85
C GLY A 320 12.49 -8.45 13.74
N CYS A 321 11.25 -8.86 14.05
CA CYS A 321 10.06 -8.01 13.94
C CYS A 321 9.92 -6.97 15.06
N GLN A 322 10.57 -7.16 16.21
CA GLN A 322 10.57 -6.20 17.33
C GLN A 322 9.16 -5.72 17.76
N GLY A 323 8.14 -6.59 17.77
CA GLY A 323 6.77 -6.22 18.16
C GLY A 323 5.86 -5.77 17.01
N ALA A 324 6.32 -5.84 15.76
CA ALA A 324 5.52 -5.50 14.60
C ALA A 324 4.49 -6.58 14.29
N GLY A 325 3.22 -6.35 14.67
CA GLY A 325 2.18 -7.38 14.64
C GLY A 325 1.98 -8.09 13.28
N LEU A 326 2.07 -7.37 12.15
CA LEU A 326 1.93 -7.98 10.82
C LEU A 326 3.16 -8.81 10.43
N CYS A 327 4.37 -8.33 10.78
CA CYS A 327 5.61 -9.08 10.59
C CYS A 327 5.59 -10.36 11.44
N GLU A 328 5.25 -10.25 12.73
CA GLU A 328 5.11 -11.38 13.64
C GLU A 328 4.07 -12.38 13.14
N TYR A 329 2.92 -11.90 12.66
CA TYR A 329 1.91 -12.74 12.05
C TYR A 329 2.44 -13.49 10.83
N THR A 330 3.13 -12.78 9.92
CA THR A 330 3.77 -13.38 8.74
C THR A 330 4.77 -14.48 9.14
N CYS A 331 5.68 -14.17 10.06
CA CYS A 331 6.64 -15.13 10.61
C CYS A 331 5.97 -16.39 11.15
N LEU A 332 4.82 -16.23 11.83
CA LEU A 332 4.07 -17.36 12.35
C LEU A 332 3.49 -18.19 11.20
N THR A 333 2.87 -17.56 10.21
CA THR A 333 2.21 -18.25 9.09
C THR A 333 3.17 -18.94 8.12
N GLU A 334 4.41 -18.44 8.00
CA GLU A 334 5.48 -19.14 7.28
C GLU A 334 5.96 -20.41 8.02
N GLY A 335 5.59 -20.54 9.30
CA GLY A 335 5.88 -21.71 10.12
C GLY A 335 5.20 -22.98 9.61
N GLU A 336 5.91 -24.10 9.64
CA GLU A 336 5.26 -25.41 9.56
C GLU A 336 4.30 -25.56 10.74
N PHE A 337 3.21 -26.32 10.55
CA PHE A 337 2.19 -26.49 11.58
C PHE A 337 2.76 -26.89 12.95
N MET A 338 3.82 -27.72 12.95
CA MET A 338 4.51 -28.09 14.18
C MET A 338 5.44 -27.02 14.73
N GLY A 339 6.09 -26.25 13.86
CA GLY A 339 6.87 -25.08 14.23
C GLY A 339 5.99 -24.06 14.96
N GLN A 340 4.82 -23.74 14.41
CA GLN A 340 3.84 -22.85 15.03
C GLN A 340 3.36 -23.33 16.40
N ALA A 341 3.04 -24.62 16.52
CA ALA A 341 2.58 -25.19 17.78
C ALA A 341 3.66 -25.12 18.87
N LEU A 342 4.92 -25.41 18.50
CA LEU A 342 6.07 -25.31 19.40
C LEU A 342 6.36 -23.85 19.78
N PHE A 343 6.25 -22.93 18.82
CA PHE A 343 6.46 -21.51 19.04
C PHE A 343 5.38 -20.93 19.96
N GLY A 344 4.11 -21.27 19.72
CA GLY A 344 3.00 -20.89 20.58
C GLY A 344 3.17 -21.40 22.02
N ALA A 345 3.67 -22.63 22.20
CA ALA A 345 3.97 -23.16 23.53
C ALA A 345 5.11 -22.39 24.23
N LEU A 346 6.18 -22.06 23.49
CA LEU A 346 7.27 -21.23 23.99
C LEU A 346 6.78 -19.83 24.36
N ASN A 347 6.07 -19.15 23.46
CA ASN A 347 5.55 -17.80 23.68
C ASN A 347 4.58 -17.76 24.88
N GLN A 348 3.69 -18.75 25.02
CA GLN A 348 2.83 -18.85 26.19
C GLN A 348 3.64 -18.98 27.48
N CYS A 349 4.71 -19.77 27.49
CA CYS A 349 5.57 -19.90 28.67
C CYS A 349 6.27 -18.57 29.01
N VAL A 350 6.77 -17.85 28.00
CA VAL A 350 7.40 -16.52 28.17
C VAL A 350 6.41 -15.54 28.81
N VAL A 351 5.17 -15.49 28.31
CA VAL A 351 4.10 -14.65 28.84
C VAL A 351 3.72 -15.06 30.27
N ASP A 352 3.52 -16.35 30.54
CA ASP A 352 3.11 -16.85 31.85
C ASP A 352 4.16 -16.57 32.96
N ASN A 353 5.44 -16.51 32.58
CA ASN A 353 6.55 -16.22 33.50
C ASN A 353 7.05 -14.77 33.44
N ALA A 354 6.42 -13.92 32.62
CA ALA A 354 6.82 -12.53 32.37
C ALA A 354 8.34 -12.40 32.08
N CYS A 355 8.85 -13.25 31.18
CA CYS A 355 10.26 -13.23 30.82
C CYS A 355 10.58 -12.07 29.87
N GLU A 356 11.52 -11.22 30.28
CA GLU A 356 12.00 -10.07 29.50
C GLU A 356 13.37 -10.33 28.85
N ASP A 357 14.07 -11.40 29.26
CA ASP A 357 15.42 -11.73 28.78
C ASP A 357 15.65 -13.24 28.62
N GLN A 358 16.72 -13.59 27.91
CA GLN A 358 17.10 -14.98 27.66
C GLN A 358 17.40 -15.76 28.94
N ASP A 359 17.96 -15.11 29.96
CA ASP A 359 18.25 -15.75 31.25
C ASP A 359 16.96 -16.24 31.94
N CYS A 360 15.86 -15.48 31.83
CA CYS A 360 14.54 -15.88 32.32
C CYS A 360 13.96 -17.02 31.50
N ILE A 361 14.07 -16.96 30.17
CA ILE A 361 13.60 -18.01 29.26
C ILE A 361 14.33 -19.33 29.56
N ASP A 362 15.65 -19.29 29.70
CA ASP A 362 16.48 -20.45 30.05
C ASP A 362 16.15 -20.99 31.45
N ALA A 363 15.71 -20.14 32.38
CA ALA A 363 15.37 -20.56 33.74
C ALA A 363 13.96 -21.17 33.85
N ASN A 364 12.99 -20.67 33.10
CA ASN A 364 11.57 -21.00 33.28
C ASN A 364 10.93 -21.74 32.10
N CYS A 365 11.48 -21.60 30.89
CA CYS A 365 10.92 -22.10 29.63
C CYS A 365 11.90 -22.96 28.82
N ALA A 366 12.95 -23.51 29.47
CA ALA A 366 13.99 -24.28 28.80
C ALA A 366 13.47 -25.54 28.07
N MET A 367 12.37 -26.15 28.52
CA MET A 367 11.81 -27.31 27.84
C MET A 367 11.15 -26.91 26.52
N GLU A 368 10.40 -25.81 26.54
CA GLU A 368 9.72 -25.23 25.40
C GLU A 368 10.74 -24.66 24.40
N ALA A 369 11.77 -23.96 24.88
CA ALA A 369 12.87 -23.45 24.06
C ALA A 369 13.63 -24.58 23.35
N MET A 370 13.99 -25.65 24.09
CA MET A 370 14.63 -26.83 23.50
C MET A 370 13.73 -27.55 22.50
N ALA A 371 12.41 -27.59 22.74
CA ALA A 371 11.45 -28.17 21.82
C ALA A 371 11.31 -27.31 20.55
N CYS A 372 11.45 -26.00 20.68
CA CYS A 372 11.51 -25.04 19.58
C CYS A 372 12.83 -25.08 18.78
N GLY A 373 13.88 -25.68 19.34
CA GLY A 373 15.20 -25.76 18.73
C GLY A 373 16.12 -24.57 19.04
N LEU A 374 15.82 -23.85 20.12
CA LEU A 374 16.60 -22.72 20.65
C LEU A 374 17.60 -23.14 21.74
#